data_AF-A0A511YXV1-F1
#
_entry.id   AF-A0A511YXV1-F1
#
_cell.length_a   1.000
_cell.length_b   1.000
_cell.length_c   1.000
_cell.angle_alpha   90.00
_cell.angle_beta   90.00
_cell.angle_gamma   90.00
#
_symmetry.space_group_name_H-M   'P 1'
#
loop_
_entity.id
_entity.type
_entity.pdbx_description
1 polymer ?
#
loop_
_entity_poly.entity_id
_entity_poly.type
_entity_poly.pdbx_seq_one_letter_code
_entity_poly.pdbx_strand_id
1 'polypeptide(L)'
;MDERKQDRRLTLAVVAVWVCAGIMALGAVIAAAVLAKGGALWTLGGADGDLDIVQMGLLDQVTPEPGLDPVLADIPLANRLLFAVAPLVTAASWLIAAVLVTRVLRGIAAGRPFGADVVRRLPRAAVALGAGALANLGADMVATIALTASPQVNDLYSTMASEGFDFPGTTFVCAVIIGALGVAFRRGAVMERELAGLV
;
A
#
# COMPACT_ATOMS: atom_id res chain seq x y z
N MET A 1 24.61 12.16 27.35
CA MET A 1 24.12 10.94 26.67
C MET A 1 24.99 10.77 25.43
N ASP A 2 25.63 9.61 25.27
CA ASP A 2 26.70 9.35 24.31
C ASP A 2 26.23 9.58 22.86
N GLU A 3 26.79 10.54 22.12
CA GLU A 3 26.34 10.91 20.75
C GLU A 3 26.28 9.68 19.83
N ARG A 4 27.22 8.74 19.99
CA ARG A 4 27.27 7.46 19.27
C ARG A 4 26.02 6.59 19.48
N LYS A 5 25.38 6.65 20.67
CA LYS A 5 24.14 5.90 20.95
C LYS A 5 22.95 6.53 20.25
N GLN A 6 22.92 7.85 20.11
CA GLN A 6 21.85 8.56 19.43
C GLN A 6 21.89 8.31 17.91
N ASP A 7 23.08 8.39 17.32
CA ASP A 7 23.27 8.09 15.89
C ASP A 7 22.88 6.64 15.55
N ARG A 8 23.30 5.67 16.37
CA ARG A 8 22.94 4.27 16.17
C ARG A 8 21.42 4.05 16.23
N ARG A 9 20.71 4.70 17.15
CA ARG A 9 19.24 4.62 17.26
C ARG A 9 18.55 5.22 16.03
N LEU A 10 19.02 6.36 15.54
CA LEU A 10 18.50 6.96 14.31
C LEU A 10 18.70 6.03 13.12
N THR A 11 19.91 5.50 12.92
CA THR A 11 20.20 4.58 11.82
C THR A 11 19.31 3.35 11.88
N LEU A 12 19.13 2.75 13.06
CA LEU A 12 18.24 1.60 13.24
C LEU A 12 16.79 1.94 12.91
N ALA A 13 16.28 3.10 13.35
CA ALA A 13 14.92 3.53 13.04
C ALA A 13 14.71 3.77 11.54
N VAL A 14 15.68 4.42 10.87
CA VAL A 14 15.64 4.65 9.42
C VAL A 14 15.68 3.32 8.66
N VAL A 15 16.59 2.41 9.04
CA VAL A 15 16.67 1.07 8.43
C VAL A 15 15.36 0.32 8.62
N ALA A 16 14.77 0.31 9.82
CA ALA A 16 13.49 -0.35 10.07
C ALA A 16 12.37 0.20 9.18
N VAL A 17 12.27 1.53 9.02
CA VAL A 17 11.29 2.16 8.12
C VAL A 17 11.47 1.69 6.69
N TRP A 18 12.71 1.66 6.17
CA TRP A 18 12.98 1.23 4.81
C TRP A 18 12.78 -0.27 4.60
N VAL A 19 13.09 -1.10 5.59
CA VAL A 19 12.83 -2.55 5.53
C VAL A 19 11.33 -2.79 5.46
N CYS A 20 10.52 -2.18 6.34
CA CYS A 20 9.07 -2.33 6.30
C CYS A 20 8.48 -1.84 4.98
N ALA A 21 8.84 -0.64 4.52
CA ALA A 21 8.36 -0.10 3.26
C ALA A 21 8.83 -0.92 2.05
N GLY A 22 10.06 -1.43 2.09
CA GLY A 22 10.63 -2.28 1.04
C GLY A 22 9.90 -3.61 0.94
N ILE A 23 9.60 -4.27 2.06
CA ILE A 23 8.82 -5.53 2.08
C ILE A 23 7.42 -5.28 1.51
N MET A 24 6.73 -4.23 1.95
CA MET A 24 5.38 -3.91 1.47
C MET A 24 5.38 -3.56 -0.02
N ALA A 25 6.31 -2.72 -0.47
CA ALA A 25 6.42 -2.35 -1.87
C ALA A 25 6.81 -3.54 -2.76
N LEU A 26 7.74 -4.40 -2.32
CA LEU A 26 8.16 -5.57 -3.07
C LEU A 26 7.02 -6.58 -3.21
N GLY A 27 6.31 -6.89 -2.12
CA GLY A 27 5.14 -7.76 -2.16
C GLY A 27 4.06 -7.24 -3.11
N ALA A 28 3.79 -5.94 -3.07
CA ALA A 28 2.83 -5.31 -3.96
C ALA A 28 3.28 -5.31 -5.43
N VAL A 29 4.56 -5.04 -5.73
CA VAL A 29 5.10 -5.14 -7.09
C VAL A 29 5.03 -6.57 -7.63
N ILE A 30 5.33 -7.57 -6.79
CA ILE A 30 5.19 -8.98 -7.13
C ILE A 30 3.73 -9.31 -7.47
N ALA A 31 2.78 -8.89 -6.63
CA ALA A 31 1.36 -9.09 -6.88
C ALA A 31 0.91 -8.43 -8.19
N ALA A 32 1.32 -7.18 -8.44
CA ALA A 32 1.04 -6.47 -9.68
C ALA A 32 1.59 -7.22 -10.91
N ALA A 33 2.81 -7.76 -10.82
CA ALA A 33 3.44 -8.49 -11.91
C ALA A 33 2.78 -9.85 -12.16
N VAL A 34 2.35 -10.55 -11.10
CA VAL A 34 1.56 -11.79 -11.20
C VAL A 34 0.23 -11.52 -11.91
N LEU A 35 -0.49 -10.48 -11.50
CA LEU A 35 -1.76 -10.08 -12.10
C LEU A 35 -1.60 -9.70 -13.57
N ALA A 36 -0.61 -8.87 -13.89
CA ALA A 36 -0.32 -8.44 -15.25
C ALA A 36 0.04 -9.63 -16.16
N LYS A 37 0.84 -10.59 -15.66
CA LYS A 37 1.23 -11.79 -16.41
C LYS A 37 0.07 -12.76 -16.56
N GLY A 38 -0.85 -12.82 -15.59
CA GLY A 38 -1.93 -13.81 -15.53
C GLY A 38 -1.49 -15.18 -15.02
N GLY A 39 -0.40 -15.24 -14.25
CA GLY A 39 0.18 -16.51 -13.78
C GLY A 39 1.38 -16.32 -12.86
N ALA A 40 1.86 -17.41 -12.26
CA ALA A 40 3.00 -17.41 -11.36
C ALA A 40 4.26 -16.83 -12.05
N LEU A 41 5.01 -16.01 -11.31
CA LEU A 41 6.26 -15.42 -11.82
C LEU A 41 7.37 -16.47 -11.95
N TRP A 42 7.37 -17.47 -11.08
CA TRP A 42 8.39 -18.51 -11.03
C TRP A 42 7.75 -19.88 -10.84
N THR A 43 7.96 -20.81 -11.77
CA THR A 43 7.57 -22.21 -11.68
C THR A 43 8.86 -23.04 -11.56
N LEU A 44 9.19 -23.49 -10.34
CA LEU A 44 10.42 -24.24 -10.05
C LEU A 44 10.33 -25.70 -10.55
N GLY A 45 10.24 -25.89 -11.87
CA GLY A 45 10.50 -27.18 -12.51
C GLY A 45 9.33 -28.16 -12.61
N GLY A 46 8.07 -27.73 -12.46
CA GLY A 46 6.92 -28.56 -12.88
C GLY A 46 5.71 -28.43 -11.96
N ALA A 47 4.78 -27.56 -12.35
CA ALA A 47 3.35 -27.60 -12.08
C ALA A 47 2.76 -26.33 -12.75
N ASP A 48 1.54 -26.44 -13.27
CA ASP A 48 0.84 -25.36 -13.97
C ASP A 48 1.00 -24.04 -13.21
N GLY A 49 1.56 -23.05 -13.90
CA GLY A 49 1.75 -21.69 -13.38
C GLY A 49 0.47 -20.87 -13.47
N ASP A 50 -0.63 -21.51 -13.84
CA ASP A 50 -1.91 -20.90 -14.05
C ASP A 50 -2.54 -20.60 -12.70
N LEU A 51 -2.95 -19.35 -12.56
CA LEU A 51 -3.61 -18.88 -11.35
C LEU A 51 -5.09 -18.78 -11.61
N ASP A 52 -5.88 -19.15 -10.61
CA ASP A 52 -7.31 -18.94 -10.61
C ASP A 52 -7.61 -17.43 -10.55
N ILE A 53 -8.70 -17.00 -11.19
CA ILE A 53 -9.23 -15.64 -11.11
C ILE A 53 -9.58 -15.23 -9.67
N VAL A 54 -9.90 -16.20 -8.79
CA VAL A 54 -10.13 -15.96 -7.35
C VAL A 54 -8.89 -15.32 -6.69
N GLN A 55 -7.68 -15.57 -7.22
CA GLN A 55 -6.45 -14.96 -6.72
C GLN A 55 -6.32 -13.46 -7.06
N MET A 56 -7.25 -12.88 -7.82
CA MET A 56 -7.39 -11.42 -7.93
C MET A 56 -7.85 -10.78 -6.61
N GLY A 57 -8.24 -11.58 -5.60
CA GLY A 57 -8.50 -11.12 -4.23
C GLY A 57 -9.83 -10.37 -4.04
N LEU A 58 -10.63 -10.27 -5.10
CA LEU A 58 -11.88 -9.51 -5.13
C LEU A 58 -13.10 -10.35 -5.53
N LEU A 59 -12.87 -11.52 -6.11
CA LEU A 59 -13.91 -12.51 -6.37
C LEU A 59 -13.70 -13.66 -5.40
N ASP A 60 -14.73 -13.99 -4.64
CA ASP A 60 -14.66 -15.06 -3.63
C ASP A 60 -15.29 -16.35 -4.16
N GLN A 61 -16.28 -16.21 -5.04
CA GLN A 61 -16.90 -17.34 -5.72
C GLN A 61 -17.00 -17.06 -7.20
N VAL A 62 -16.39 -17.95 -7.97
CA VAL A 62 -16.46 -17.94 -9.41
C VAL A 62 -16.79 -19.35 -9.88
N THR A 63 -17.82 -19.47 -10.71
CA THR A 63 -18.22 -20.72 -11.32
C THR A 63 -17.94 -20.63 -12.81
N PRO A 64 -16.99 -21.41 -13.35
CA PRO A 64 -16.77 -21.52 -14.79
C PRO A 64 -18.05 -21.92 -15.54
N GLU A 65 -18.15 -21.55 -16.80
CA GLU A 65 -19.12 -22.16 -17.71
C GLU A 65 -18.83 -23.68 -17.86
N PRO A 66 -19.86 -24.55 -17.96
CA PRO A 66 -19.65 -25.99 -18.00
C PRO A 66 -18.74 -26.43 -19.16
N GLY A 67 -17.68 -27.15 -18.82
CA GLY A 67 -16.69 -27.64 -19.79
C GLY A 67 -15.53 -26.68 -20.09
N LEU A 68 -15.49 -25.52 -19.42
CA LEU A 68 -14.33 -24.63 -19.42
C LEU A 68 -13.56 -24.76 -18.10
N ASP A 69 -12.25 -24.55 -18.16
CA ASP A 69 -11.36 -24.41 -17.01
C ASP A 69 -10.54 -23.11 -17.18
N PRO A 70 -11.20 -21.95 -17.10
CA PRO A 70 -10.59 -20.66 -17.40
C PRO A 70 -9.57 -20.27 -16.34
N VAL A 71 -8.43 -19.74 -16.79
CA VAL A 71 -7.35 -19.28 -15.93
C VAL A 71 -7.19 -17.76 -16.01
N LEU A 72 -6.44 -17.17 -15.07
CA LEU A 72 -6.18 -15.73 -15.03
C LEU A 72 -5.57 -15.21 -16.35
N ALA A 73 -4.82 -16.05 -17.06
CA ALA A 73 -4.23 -15.72 -18.36
C ALA A 73 -5.26 -15.54 -19.49
N ASP A 74 -6.44 -16.18 -19.39
CA ASP A 74 -7.54 -16.08 -20.36
C ASP A 74 -8.28 -14.74 -20.25
N ILE A 75 -8.13 -14.05 -19.12
CA ILE A 75 -8.72 -12.73 -18.92
C ILE A 75 -8.03 -11.71 -19.82
N PRO A 76 -8.80 -10.79 -20.45
CA PRO A 76 -8.24 -9.72 -21.26
C PRO A 76 -7.14 -8.96 -20.51
N LEU A 77 -6.01 -8.71 -21.20
CA LEU A 77 -4.85 -8.03 -20.62
C LEU A 77 -5.23 -6.68 -19.99
N ALA A 78 -6.17 -5.94 -20.59
CA ALA A 78 -6.65 -4.67 -20.05
C ALA A 78 -7.22 -4.82 -18.64
N ASN A 79 -8.03 -5.86 -18.39
CA ASN A 79 -8.62 -6.11 -17.07
C ASN A 79 -7.53 -6.50 -16.07
N ARG A 80 -6.61 -7.39 -16.47
CA ARG A 80 -5.43 -7.76 -15.66
C ARG A 80 -4.58 -6.55 -15.25
N LEU A 81 -4.32 -5.64 -16.18
CA LEU A 81 -3.58 -4.41 -15.90
C LEU A 81 -4.34 -3.47 -14.97
N LEU A 82 -5.67 -3.41 -15.04
CA LEU A 82 -6.48 -2.63 -14.09
C LEU A 82 -6.33 -3.17 -12.65
N PHE A 83 -6.38 -4.49 -12.46
CA PHE A 83 -6.12 -5.09 -11.14
C PHE A 83 -4.68 -4.89 -10.67
N ALA A 84 -3.72 -4.72 -11.58
CA ALA A 84 -2.34 -4.41 -11.21
C ALA A 84 -2.14 -2.96 -10.72
N VAL A 85 -3.10 -2.04 -10.95
CA VAL A 85 -2.99 -0.63 -10.53
C VAL A 85 -3.01 -0.49 -9.01
N ALA A 86 -3.96 -1.15 -8.35
CA ALA A 86 -4.14 -1.15 -6.90
C ALA A 86 -2.83 -1.47 -6.13
N PRO A 87 -2.17 -2.62 -6.34
CA PRO A 87 -0.91 -2.91 -5.68
C PRO A 87 0.20 -1.90 -6.01
N LEU A 88 0.26 -1.35 -7.22
CA LEU A 88 1.24 -0.31 -7.56
C LEU A 88 1.00 1.00 -6.79
N VAL A 89 -0.26 1.40 -6.59
CA VAL A 89 -0.64 2.53 -5.74
C VAL A 89 -0.18 2.28 -4.30
N THR A 90 -0.42 1.08 -3.79
CA THR A 90 0.03 0.67 -2.46
C THR A 90 1.55 0.77 -2.34
N ALA A 91 2.31 0.23 -3.29
CA ALA A 91 3.77 0.31 -3.30
C ALA A 91 4.26 1.77 -3.28
N ALA A 92 3.70 2.61 -4.15
CA ALA A 92 4.05 4.03 -4.23
C ALA A 92 3.77 4.76 -2.90
N SER A 93 2.61 4.53 -2.29
CA SER A 93 2.24 5.16 -1.02
C SER A 93 3.17 4.77 0.13
N TRP A 94 3.56 3.50 0.23
CA TRP A 94 4.53 3.05 1.23
C TRP A 94 5.91 3.69 1.05
N LEU A 95 6.41 3.78 -0.19
CA LEU A 95 7.69 4.42 -0.48
C LEU A 95 7.67 5.93 -0.18
N ILE A 96 6.60 6.64 -0.58
CA ILE A 96 6.43 8.06 -0.29
C ILE A 96 6.39 8.29 1.23
N ALA A 97 5.62 7.48 1.95
CA ALA A 97 5.55 7.56 3.41
C ALA A 97 6.91 7.31 4.07
N ALA A 98 7.67 6.31 3.61
CA ALA A 98 9.01 6.01 4.11
C ALA A 98 9.98 7.18 3.95
N VAL A 99 9.96 7.85 2.79
CA VAL A 99 10.77 9.05 2.53
C VAL A 99 10.39 10.17 3.50
N LEU A 100 9.09 10.42 3.70
CA LEU A 100 8.61 11.48 4.59
C LEU A 100 8.94 11.19 6.06
N VAL A 101 8.74 9.96 6.52
CA VAL A 101 9.08 9.53 7.89
C VAL A 101 10.59 9.59 8.12
N THR A 102 11.41 9.15 7.18
CA THR A 102 12.88 9.27 7.26
C THR A 102 13.30 10.74 7.44
N ARG A 103 12.67 11.65 6.69
CA ARG A 103 12.92 13.09 6.80
C ARG A 103 12.46 13.68 8.14
N VAL A 104 11.40 13.14 8.74
CA VAL A 104 10.95 13.49 10.10
C VAL A 104 11.98 13.02 11.14
N LEU A 105 12.41 11.76 11.07
CA LEU A 105 13.38 11.17 11.99
C LEU A 105 14.71 11.93 11.99
N ARG A 106 15.21 12.32 10.80
CA ARG A 106 16.43 13.15 10.68
C ARG A 106 16.26 14.53 11.32
N GLY A 107 15.08 15.15 11.17
CA GLY A 107 14.79 16.43 11.81
C GLY A 107 14.77 16.34 13.34
N ILE A 108 14.19 15.27 13.88
CA ILE A 108 14.19 14.97 15.33
C ILE A 108 15.62 14.77 15.83
N ALA A 109 16.43 13.97 15.13
CA ALA A 109 17.81 13.69 15.53
C ALA A 109 18.72 14.92 15.49
N ALA A 110 18.43 15.89 14.61
CA ALA A 110 19.11 17.19 14.58
C ALA A 110 18.71 18.14 15.72
N GLY A 111 17.99 17.65 16.74
CA GLY A 111 17.57 18.44 17.90
C GLY A 111 16.40 19.38 17.62
N ARG A 112 15.67 19.20 16.51
CA ARG A 112 14.52 20.05 16.12
C ARG A 112 13.22 19.24 16.03
N PRO A 113 12.79 18.56 17.11
CA PRO A 113 11.61 17.69 17.08
C PRO A 113 10.31 18.43 16.72
N PHE A 114 10.21 19.70 17.07
CA PHE A 114 9.05 20.57 16.79
C PHE A 114 9.30 21.56 15.65
N GLY A 115 10.41 21.38 14.91
CA GLY A 115 10.72 22.21 13.74
C GLY A 115 9.59 22.16 12.72
N ALA A 116 9.41 23.27 11.99
CA ALA A 116 8.36 23.40 10.98
C ALA A 116 8.38 22.25 9.95
N ASP A 117 9.57 21.74 9.63
CA ASP A 117 9.74 20.59 8.75
C ASP A 117 9.12 19.30 9.30
N VAL A 118 9.34 18.98 10.58
CA VAL A 118 8.79 17.77 11.23
C VAL A 118 7.27 17.86 11.28
N VAL A 119 6.76 18.99 11.80
CA VAL A 119 5.33 19.23 11.98
C VAL A 119 4.56 19.24 10.64
N ARG A 120 5.18 19.70 9.55
CA ARG A 120 4.57 19.69 8.21
C ARG A 120 4.65 18.33 7.52
N ARG A 121 5.66 17.51 7.78
CA ARG A 121 5.89 16.23 7.07
C ARG A 121 5.09 15.07 7.66
N LEU A 122 4.86 15.03 8.98
CA LEU A 122 3.99 14.05 9.63
C LEU A 122 2.59 13.94 9.00
N PRO A 123 1.80 15.03 8.89
CA PRO A 123 0.47 14.96 8.27
C PRO A 123 0.55 14.60 6.78
N ARG A 124 1.62 14.98 6.07
CA ARG A 124 1.82 14.57 4.68
C ARG A 124 2.05 13.06 4.55
N ALA A 125 2.77 12.45 5.49
CA ALA A 125 2.95 11.00 5.52
C ALA A 125 1.64 10.27 5.82
N ALA A 126 0.86 10.78 6.77
CA ALA A 126 -0.49 10.28 7.06
C ALA A 126 -1.39 10.38 5.82
N VAL A 127 -1.41 11.53 5.14
CA VAL A 127 -2.19 11.74 3.91
C VAL A 127 -1.70 10.82 2.78
N ALA A 128 -0.39 10.62 2.61
CA ALA A 128 0.13 9.73 1.56
C ALA A 128 -0.34 8.27 1.74
N LEU A 129 -0.37 7.78 2.98
CA LEU A 129 -0.88 6.45 3.28
C LEU A 129 -2.41 6.39 3.20
N GLY A 130 -3.11 7.38 3.76
CA GLY A 130 -4.58 7.40 3.77
C GLY A 130 -5.16 7.57 2.37
N ALA A 131 -4.64 8.51 1.58
CA ALA A 131 -5.02 8.67 0.19
C ALA A 131 -4.62 7.46 -0.66
N GLY A 132 -3.47 6.84 -0.36
CA GLY A 132 -3.05 5.58 -0.96
C GLY A 132 -4.04 4.45 -0.72
N ALA A 133 -4.47 4.26 0.52
CA ALA A 133 -5.46 3.27 0.91
C ALA A 133 -6.81 3.49 0.19
N LEU A 134 -7.28 4.74 0.14
CA LEU A 134 -8.53 5.07 -0.57
C LEU A 134 -8.41 4.91 -2.09
N ALA A 135 -7.26 5.28 -2.68
CA ALA A 135 -7.00 5.10 -4.09
C ALA A 135 -6.87 3.62 -4.48
N ASN A 136 -6.28 2.80 -3.61
CA ASN A 136 -6.24 1.35 -3.75
C ASN A 136 -7.67 0.77 -3.82
N LEU A 137 -8.49 1.11 -2.83
CA LEU A 137 -9.91 0.70 -2.79
C LEU A 137 -10.67 1.14 -4.05
N GLY A 138 -10.47 2.39 -4.49
CA GLY A 138 -11.09 2.88 -5.72
C GLY A 138 -10.62 2.16 -6.99
N ALA A 139 -9.33 1.83 -7.08
CA ALA A 139 -8.78 1.07 -8.19
C ALA A 139 -9.37 -0.35 -8.23
N ASP A 140 -9.48 -1.02 -7.08
CA ASP A 140 -10.11 -2.33 -6.95
C ASP A 140 -11.58 -2.28 -7.37
N MET A 141 -12.34 -1.28 -6.92
CA MET A 141 -13.73 -1.08 -7.34
C MET A 141 -13.86 -0.94 -8.86
N VAL A 142 -13.02 -0.11 -9.48
CA VAL A 142 -13.03 0.11 -10.93
C VAL A 142 -12.66 -1.17 -11.68
N ALA A 143 -11.66 -1.90 -11.20
CA ALA A 143 -11.22 -3.14 -11.81
C ALA A 143 -12.33 -4.22 -11.76
N THR A 144 -13.00 -4.38 -10.62
CA THR A 144 -14.13 -5.31 -10.46
C THR A 144 -15.32 -4.94 -11.34
N ILE A 145 -15.66 -3.65 -11.44
CA ILE A 145 -16.74 -3.20 -12.34
C ILE A 145 -16.35 -3.48 -13.80
N ALA A 146 -15.11 -3.18 -14.19
CA ALA A 146 -14.64 -3.44 -15.56
C ALA A 146 -14.64 -4.93 -15.90
N LEU A 147 -14.27 -5.78 -14.94
CA LEU A 147 -14.25 -7.23 -15.09
C LEU A 147 -15.67 -7.79 -15.29
N THR A 148 -16.61 -7.43 -14.41
CA THR A 148 -18.00 -7.92 -14.46
C THR A 148 -18.80 -7.35 -15.65
N ALA A 149 -18.41 -6.18 -16.15
CA ALA A 149 -18.98 -5.61 -17.37
C ALA A 149 -18.38 -6.21 -18.67
N SER A 150 -17.32 -7.02 -18.58
CA SER A 150 -16.62 -7.56 -19.75
C SER A 150 -17.39 -8.74 -20.36
N PRO A 151 -17.87 -8.64 -21.62
CA PRO A 151 -18.57 -9.76 -22.27
C PRO A 151 -17.69 -11.01 -22.37
N GLN A 152 -16.39 -10.81 -22.66
CA GLN A 152 -15.41 -11.89 -22.79
C GLN A 152 -15.21 -12.66 -21.50
N VAL A 153 -15.36 -12.02 -20.34
CA VAL A 153 -15.26 -12.68 -19.04
C VAL A 153 -16.58 -13.33 -18.68
N ASN A 154 -17.70 -12.70 -19.00
CA ASN A 154 -19.04 -13.27 -18.80
C ASN A 154 -19.27 -14.54 -19.63
N ASP A 155 -18.61 -14.69 -20.78
CA ASP A 155 -18.65 -15.92 -21.58
C ASP A 155 -17.86 -17.07 -20.94
N LEU A 156 -16.92 -16.78 -20.03
CA LEU A 156 -16.07 -17.78 -19.36
C LEU A 156 -16.69 -18.26 -18.04
N TYR A 157 -17.56 -17.47 -17.42
CA TYR A 157 -18.04 -17.69 -16.06
C TYR A 157 -19.56 -17.53 -15.97
N SER A 158 -20.22 -18.59 -15.49
CA SER A 158 -21.67 -18.63 -15.28
C SER A 158 -22.09 -17.89 -14.02
N THR A 159 -21.20 -17.72 -13.05
CA THR A 159 -21.44 -16.94 -11.83
C THR A 159 -20.16 -16.29 -11.34
N MET A 160 -20.25 -15.01 -10.97
CA MET A 160 -19.18 -14.25 -10.32
C MET A 160 -19.78 -13.51 -9.13
N ALA A 161 -19.28 -13.78 -7.92
CA ALA A 161 -19.69 -13.08 -6.71
C ALA A 161 -18.47 -12.51 -5.97
N SER A 162 -18.60 -11.26 -5.51
CA SER A 162 -17.65 -10.62 -4.62
C SER A 162 -18.22 -10.61 -3.19
N GLU A 163 -17.51 -11.16 -2.20
CA GLU A 163 -17.93 -11.06 -0.79
C GLU A 163 -17.69 -9.65 -0.17
N GLY A 164 -17.00 -8.78 -0.89
CA GLY A 164 -16.79 -7.40 -0.48
C GLY A 164 -15.46 -6.86 -1.00
N PHE A 165 -15.19 -5.60 -0.69
CA PHE A 165 -13.91 -4.99 -1.00
C PHE A 165 -12.93 -5.27 0.14
N ASP A 166 -11.76 -5.82 -0.18
CA ASP A 166 -10.69 -5.98 0.80
C ASP A 166 -10.19 -4.58 1.18
N PHE A 167 -10.61 -4.11 2.36
CA PHE A 167 -10.23 -2.79 2.83
C PHE A 167 -8.75 -2.80 3.21
N PRO A 168 -7.91 -1.89 2.70
CA PRO A 168 -6.47 -1.83 3.02
C PRO A 168 -6.23 -1.31 4.44
N GLY A 169 -6.68 -2.09 5.43
CA GLY A 169 -6.83 -1.70 6.82
C GLY A 169 -5.50 -1.41 7.49
N THR A 170 -4.45 -2.18 7.18
CA THR A 170 -3.11 -1.94 7.72
C THR A 170 -2.56 -0.57 7.30
N THR A 171 -2.61 -0.26 6.00
CA THR A 171 -2.19 1.03 5.44
C THR A 171 -3.01 2.18 6.04
N PHE A 172 -4.33 2.01 6.15
CA PHE A 172 -5.21 3.02 6.73
C PHE A 172 -4.97 3.23 8.23
N VAL A 173 -4.77 2.18 9.01
CA VAL A 173 -4.44 2.26 10.45
C VAL A 173 -3.11 2.98 10.64
N CYS A 174 -2.08 2.69 9.83
CA CYS A 174 -0.83 3.43 9.86
C CYS A 174 -1.03 4.91 9.55
N ALA A 175 -1.89 5.26 8.59
CA ALA A 175 -2.25 6.64 8.28
C ALA A 175 -2.87 7.36 9.49
N VAL A 176 -3.82 6.71 10.18
CA VAL A 176 -4.48 7.25 11.38
C VAL A 176 -3.47 7.47 12.51
N ILE A 177 -2.62 6.48 12.78
CA ILE A 177 -1.58 6.57 13.84
C ILE A 177 -0.62 7.72 13.55
N ILE A 178 -0.11 7.82 12.33
CA ILE A 178 0.82 8.90 11.93
C ILE A 178 0.11 10.26 11.98
N GLY A 179 -1.18 10.31 11.61
CA GLY A 179 -2.01 11.51 11.70
C GLY A 179 -2.16 11.99 13.15
N ALA A 180 -2.47 11.07 14.07
CA ALA A 180 -2.58 11.36 15.50
C ALA A 180 -1.26 11.87 16.08
N LEU A 181 -0.13 11.25 15.72
CA LEU A 181 1.21 11.74 16.06
C LEU A 181 1.42 13.15 15.51
N GLY A 182 1.05 13.42 14.26
CA GLY A 182 1.18 14.75 13.66
C GLY A 182 0.41 15.84 14.42
N VAL A 183 -0.78 15.52 14.95
CA VAL A 183 -1.55 16.45 15.80
C VAL A 183 -0.84 16.68 17.13
N ALA A 184 -0.33 15.63 17.77
CA ALA A 184 0.41 15.74 19.03
C ALA A 184 1.68 16.61 18.88
N PHE A 185 2.48 16.38 17.84
CA PHE A 185 3.67 17.18 17.56
C PHE A 185 3.33 18.66 17.27
N ARG A 186 2.21 18.93 16.60
CA ARG A 186 1.75 20.30 16.37
C ARG A 186 1.42 21.02 17.68
N ARG A 187 0.73 20.34 18.61
CA ARG A 187 0.44 20.91 19.93
C ARG A 187 1.71 21.16 20.74
N GLY A 188 2.66 20.22 20.72
CA GLY A 188 3.97 20.41 21.35
C GLY A 188 4.73 21.61 20.80
N ALA A 189 4.70 21.82 19.48
CA ALA A 189 5.33 22.97 18.83
C ALA A 189 4.69 24.31 19.20
N VAL A 190 3.39 24.34 19.52
CA VAL A 190 2.72 25.55 20.01
C VAL A 190 3.17 25.85 21.44
N MET A 191 3.19 24.84 22.32
CA MET A 191 3.65 24.98 23.70
C MET A 191 5.09 25.47 23.79
N GLU A 192 5.99 24.99 22.94
CA GLU A 192 7.39 25.44 22.91
C GLU A 192 7.50 26.94 22.58
N ARG A 193 6.66 27.44 21.66
CA ARG A 193 6.65 28.88 21.30
C ARG A 193 6.06 29.74 22.40
N GLU A 194 5.01 29.27 23.06
CA GLU A 194 4.41 29.96 24.20
C GLU A 194 5.41 30.09 25.35
N LEU A 195 6.15 29.01 25.66
CA LEU A 195 7.20 29.02 26.68
C LEU A 195 8.39 29.91 26.31
N ALA A 196 8.82 29.89 25.04
CA ALA A 196 9.92 30.75 24.57
C ALA A 196 9.58 32.24 24.59
N GLY A 197 8.29 32.62 24.58
CA GLY A 197 7.85 34.01 24.70
C GLY A 197 7.74 34.53 26.14
N LEU A 198 7.89 33.66 27.15
CA LEU A 198 7.79 34.00 28.56
C LEU A 198 9.15 34.23 29.24
N VAL A 199 10.25 33.90 28.55
CA VAL A 199 11.65 34.05 29.02
C VAL A 199 12.31 35.20 28.27
#